data_AF-A0A2K9RM16-F1
#
_entry.id   AF-A0A2K9RM16-F1
#
_cell.length_a   1.000
_cell.length_b   1.000
_cell.length_c   1.000
_cell.angle_alpha   90.00
_cell.angle_beta   90.00
_cell.angle_gamma   90.00
#
_symmetry.space_group_name_H-M   'P 1'
#
loop_
_entity.id
_entity.type
_entity.pdbx_description
1 polymer ?
#
loop_
_entity_poly.entity_id
_entity_poly.type
_entity_poly.pdbx_seq_one_letter_code
_entity_poly.pdbx_strand_id
1 'polypeptide(L)' 'MPTINQLIRNTRQPIRNVTKCPALKRCPQRRGTCTRLY' A
#
# COMPACT_ATOMS: atom_id res chain seq x y z
N MET A 1 -10.32 23.82 9.36
CA MET A 1 -10.49 22.90 10.51
C MET A 1 -11.91 22.35 10.44
N PRO A 2 -12.12 21.04 10.30
CA PRO A 2 -13.46 20.50 10.07
C PRO A 2 -14.30 20.49 11.37
N THR A 3 -15.59 20.81 11.26
CA THR A 3 -16.56 20.75 12.38
C THR A 3 -17.05 19.32 12.63
N ILE A 4 -17.58 19.04 13.82
CA ILE A 4 -18.11 17.71 14.19
C ILE A 4 -19.17 17.23 13.17
N ASN A 5 -20.08 18.11 12.76
CA ASN A 5 -21.12 17.78 11.78
C ASN A 5 -20.53 17.43 10.39
N GLN A 6 -19.38 18.00 10.02
CA GLN A 6 -18.69 17.63 8.78
C GLN A 6 -18.06 16.24 8.88
N LEU A 7 -17.52 15.86 10.03
CA LEU A 7 -16.96 14.51 10.26
C LEU A 7 -18.05 13.42 10.36
N ILE A 8 -19.23 13.75 10.87
CA ILE A 8 -20.39 12.84 10.92
C ILE A 8 -20.90 12.56 9.50
N ARG A 9 -21.01 13.60 8.65
CA ARG A 9 -21.47 13.45 7.26
C ARG A 9 -20.39 12.85 6.36
N ASN A 10 -19.13 13.26 6.54
CA ASN A 10 -17.98 12.82 5.77
C ASN A 10 -16.88 12.33 6.73
N THR A 11 -16.87 11.03 6.98
CA THR A 11 -15.87 10.42 7.83
C THR A 11 -14.48 10.49 7.18
N ARG A 12 -13.44 10.64 8.00
CA ARG A 12 -12.06 10.63 7.49
C ARG A 12 -11.74 9.23 6.97
N GLN A 13 -11.33 9.16 5.72
CA GLN A 13 -10.86 7.92 5.13
C GLN A 13 -9.36 7.75 5.39
N PRO A 14 -8.91 6.55 5.76
CA PRO A 14 -7.49 6.28 5.88
C PRO A 14 -6.83 6.36 4.51
N ILE A 15 -5.61 6.88 4.47
CA ILE A 15 -4.81 6.93 3.24
C ILE A 15 -4.39 5.50 2.91
N ARG A 16 -4.65 5.06 1.67
CA ARG A 16 -4.22 3.75 1.18
C ARG A 16 -2.70 3.77 0.95
N ASN A 17 -1.98 2.95 1.71
CA ASN A 17 -0.54 2.78 1.55
C ASN A 17 -0.26 1.64 0.57
N VAL A 18 0.39 1.96 -0.55
CA VAL A 18 0.87 0.97 -1.52
C VAL A 18 2.33 0.65 -1.21
N THR A 19 2.68 -0.64 -1.20
CA THR A 19 4.06 -1.07 -1.00
C THR A 19 4.84 -0.91 -2.30
N LYS A 20 6.05 -0.36 -2.22
CA LYS A 20 6.95 -0.20 -3.38
C LYS A 20 7.37 -1.55 -3.99
N CYS A 21 7.35 -2.62 -3.19
CA CYS A 21 7.80 -3.96 -3.58
C CYS A 21 6.66 -5.00 -3.47
N PRO A 22 5.64 -4.99 -4.37
CA PRO A 22 4.51 -5.92 -4.30
C PRO A 22 4.92 -7.39 -4.56
N ALA A 23 5.95 -7.60 -5.39
CA ALA A 23 6.43 -8.94 -5.75
C ALA A 23 6.89 -9.78 -4.54
N LEU A 24 7.38 -9.11 -3.49
CA LEU A 24 7.86 -9.76 -2.26
C LEU A 24 6.72 -10.31 -1.39
N LYS A 25 5.46 -9.86 -1.58
CA LYS A 25 4.28 -10.27 -0.79
C LYS A 25 4.58 -10.36 0.72
N ARG A 26 5.21 -9.33 1.29
CA ARG A 26 5.57 -9.25 2.72
C ARG A 26 6.66 -10.23 3.21
N CYS A 27 7.31 -10.98 2.32
CA CYS A 27 8.51 -11.75 2.63
C CYS A 27 9.75 -10.83 2.61
N PRO A 28 10.78 -11.08 3.45
CA PRO A 28 12.02 -10.29 3.42
C PRO A 28 12.79 -10.50 2.11
N GLN A 29 12.77 -11.72 1.56
CA GLN A 29 13.42 -12.09 0.30
C GLN A 29 12.57 -13.14 -0.41
N ARG A 30 12.66 -13.21 -1.75
CA ARG A 30 12.04 -14.27 -2.56
C ARG A 30 13.04 -14.81 -3.57
N ARG A 31 13.06 -16.14 -3.72
CA ARG A 31 13.86 -16.83 -4.75
C ARG A 31 13.22 -16.64 -6.12
N GLY A 32 14.03 -16.44 -7.15
CA GLY A 32 13.63 -16.35 -8.56
C GLY A 32 14.73 -16.89 -9.46
N THR A 33 14.36 -17.30 -10.67
CA THR A 33 15.29 -17.78 -11.70
C THR A 33 15.48 -16.69 -12.77
N CYS A 34 16.69 -16.58 -13.34
CA CYS A 34 16.95 -15.65 -14.43
C CYS A 34 16.30 -16.15 -15.72
N THR A 35 15.45 -15.33 -16.32
CA THR A 35 14.75 -15.68 -17.57
C THR A 35 15.57 -15.39 -18.82
N ARG A 36 16.54 -14.48 -18.74
CA ARG A 36 17.46 -14.15 -19.83
C ARG A 36 18.86 -13.90 -19.26
N LEU A 37 19.85 -14.53 -19.88
CA LEU A 37 21.27 -14.34 -19.61
C LEU A 37 21.89 -13.70 -20.85
N TYR A 38 22.71 -12.67 -20.66
CA TYR A 38 23.52 -12.04 -21.69
C TYR A 38 24.97 -12.06 -21.23
#